data_AF-A0A356S415-F1
#
_entry.id   AF-A0A356S415-F1
#
_cell.length_a   1.000
_cell.length_b   1.000
_cell.length_c   1.000
_cell.angle_alpha   90.00
_cell.angle_beta   90.00
_cell.angle_gamma   90.00
#
_symmetry.space_group_name_H-M   'P 1'
#
loop_
_entity.id
_entity.type
_entity.pdbx_description
1 polymer ?
#
loop_
_entity_poly.entity_id
_entity_poly.type
_entity_poly.pdbx_seq_one_letter_code
_entity_poly.pdbx_strand_id
1 'polypeptide(L)'
;MDIVSAIKRVTARQDLAKEEMIAVMRAIMTGETTDAQNAGFLVGLQMKGVKPAELLGGATVMRELATAVKVSPSPYLVDTCGTGGSGSNKFNVSTASA
;
A
#
# COMPACT_ATOMS: atom_id res chain seq x y z
N MET A 1 11.07 12.01 -1.25
CA MET A 1 10.39 12.61 -2.41
C MET A 1 9.09 13.21 -1.94
N ASP A 2 8.73 14.41 -2.41
CA ASP A 2 7.44 15.03 -2.11
C ASP A 2 6.33 14.52 -3.07
N ILE A 3 5.06 14.69 -2.67
CA ILE A 3 3.92 14.14 -3.42
C ILE A 3 3.72 14.81 -4.79
N VAL A 4 4.07 16.08 -4.96
CA VAL A 4 3.92 16.79 -6.23
C VAL A 4 4.90 16.23 -7.26
N SER A 5 6.15 15.99 -6.86
CA SER A 5 7.15 15.30 -7.68
C SER A 5 6.73 13.86 -8.01
N ALA A 6 6.17 13.14 -7.03
CA ALA A 6 5.68 11.78 -7.23
C ALA A 6 4.55 11.71 -8.27
N ILE A 7 3.56 12.60 -8.19
CA ILE A 7 2.46 12.73 -9.17
C ILE A 7 3.03 12.94 -10.58
N LYS A 8 4.02 13.84 -10.75
CA LYS A 8 4.67 14.07 -12.05
C LYS A 8 5.33 12.79 -12.60
N ARG A 9 6.01 12.01 -11.75
CA ARG A 9 6.67 10.77 -12.19
C ARG A 9 5.66 9.68 -12.57
N VAL A 10 4.66 9.44 -11.73
CA VAL A 10 3.68 8.37 -12.01
C VAL A 10 2.81 8.69 -13.24
N THR A 11 2.46 9.97 -13.47
CA THR A 11 1.74 10.38 -14.68
C THR A 11 2.61 10.30 -15.93
N ALA A 12 3.93 10.45 -15.81
CA ALA A 12 4.92 10.19 -16.86
C ALA A 12 5.29 8.70 -17.01
N ARG A 13 4.57 7.78 -16.35
CA ARG A 13 4.83 6.32 -16.32
C ARG A 13 6.23 5.94 -15.85
N GLN A 14 6.85 6.75 -14.99
CA GLN A 14 8.13 6.46 -14.38
C GLN A 14 7.95 5.77 -13.04
N ASP A 15 8.74 4.72 -12.81
CA ASP A 15 8.70 3.96 -11.56
C ASP A 15 9.42 4.71 -10.44
N LEU A 16 8.89 4.57 -9.23
CA LEU A 16 9.51 5.06 -8.01
C LEU A 16 10.37 3.97 -7.37
N ALA A 17 11.52 4.35 -6.83
CA ALA A 17 12.30 3.51 -5.93
C ALA A 17 11.56 3.31 -4.61
N LYS A 18 11.93 2.27 -3.86
CA LYS A 18 11.31 1.93 -2.57
C LYS A 18 11.35 3.10 -1.59
N GLU A 19 12.48 3.79 -1.48
CA GLU A 19 12.71 4.89 -0.55
C GLU A 19 11.88 6.13 -0.92
N GLU A 20 11.66 6.36 -2.21
CA GLU A 20 10.80 7.43 -2.71
C GLU A 20 9.34 7.16 -2.35
N MET A 21 8.89 5.92 -2.54
CA MET A 21 7.55 5.49 -2.18
C MET A 21 7.32 5.54 -0.66
N ILE A 22 8.31 5.18 0.15
CA ILE A 22 8.25 5.34 1.62
C ILE A 22 8.01 6.80 2.00
N ALA A 23 8.75 7.74 1.40
CA ALA A 23 8.58 9.15 1.70
C ALA A 23 7.18 9.66 1.34
N VAL A 24 6.67 9.28 0.15
CA VAL A 24 5.34 9.67 -0.32
C VAL A 24 4.24 9.07 0.57
N MET A 25 4.32 7.76 0.84
CA MET A 25 3.31 7.07 1.64
C MET A 25 3.30 7.54 3.09
N ARG A 26 4.46 7.93 3.66
CA ARG A 26 4.51 8.51 5.00
C ARG A 26 3.75 9.82 5.06
N ALA A 27 4.02 10.74 4.12
CA ALA A 27 3.32 12.02 4.04
C ALA A 27 1.79 11.84 3.87
N ILE A 28 1.36 10.88 3.05
CA ILE A 28 -0.06 10.54 2.90
C ILE A 28 -0.66 10.06 4.22
N MET A 29 -0.01 9.13 4.90
CA MET A 29 -0.55 8.48 6.10
C MET A 29 -0.41 9.32 7.37
N THR A 30 0.45 10.34 7.40
CA THR A 30 0.57 11.31 8.49
C THR A 30 -0.30 12.55 8.28
N GLY A 31 -1.04 12.66 7.16
CA GLY A 31 -1.94 13.77 6.89
C GLY A 31 -1.24 15.04 6.40
N GLU A 32 -0.03 14.93 5.87
CA GLU A 32 0.76 16.05 5.35
C GLU A 32 0.35 16.46 3.92
N THR A 33 -0.57 15.73 3.30
CA THR A 33 -1.00 15.91 1.91
C THR A 33 -2.50 16.12 1.81
N THR A 34 -2.94 16.78 0.74
CA THR A 34 -4.37 17.03 0.49
C THR A 34 -5.05 15.85 -0.20
N ASP A 35 -6.37 15.75 -0.07
CA ASP A 35 -7.17 14.72 -0.76
C ASP A 35 -6.95 14.73 -2.28
N ALA A 36 -6.83 15.91 -2.88
CA ALA A 36 -6.56 16.05 -4.31
C ALA A 36 -5.18 15.49 -4.70
N GLN A 37 -4.16 15.70 -3.86
CA GLN A 37 -2.82 15.13 -4.08
C GLN A 37 -2.85 13.61 -3.93
N ASN A 38 -3.54 13.10 -2.91
CA ASN A 38 -3.70 11.67 -2.67
C ASN A 38 -4.39 10.99 -3.85
N ALA A 39 -5.51 11.56 -4.32
CA ALA A 39 -6.24 11.06 -5.47
C ALA A 39 -5.38 11.07 -6.75
N GLY A 40 -4.69 12.20 -7.02
CA GLY A 40 -3.83 12.33 -8.19
C GLY A 40 -2.69 11.32 -8.21
N PHE A 41 -2.06 11.08 -7.06
CA PHE A 41 -1.00 10.08 -6.92
C PHE A 41 -1.53 8.67 -7.14
N LEU A 42 -2.62 8.28 -6.46
CA LEU A 42 -3.18 6.93 -6.52
C LEU A 42 -3.70 6.58 -7.92
N VAL A 43 -4.40 7.51 -8.58
CA VAL A 43 -4.88 7.31 -9.96
C VAL A 43 -3.70 7.17 -10.93
N GLY A 44 -2.70 8.05 -10.81
CA GLY A 44 -1.50 7.99 -11.65
C GLY A 44 -0.72 6.67 -11.46
N LEU A 45 -0.57 6.23 -10.21
CA LEU A 45 0.08 4.97 -9.87
C LEU A 45 -0.68 3.76 -10.45
N GLN A 46 -2.01 3.76 -10.35
CA GLN A 46 -2.87 2.72 -10.95
C GLN A 46 -2.72 2.69 -12.48
N MET A 47 -2.74 3.86 -13.14
CA MET A 47 -2.60 3.96 -14.60
C MET A 47 -1.21 3.53 -15.09
N LYS A 48 -0.15 3.84 -14.33
CA LYS A 48 1.22 3.38 -14.62
C LYS A 48 1.35 1.86 -14.45
N GLY A 49 0.68 1.31 -13.45
CA GLY A 49 0.90 -0.04 -12.94
C GLY A 49 1.92 -0.04 -11.81
N VAL A 50 1.53 -0.63 -10.68
CA VAL A 50 2.34 -0.71 -9.45
C VAL A 50 3.51 -1.68 -9.67
N LYS A 51 4.71 -1.30 -9.21
CA LYS A 51 5.91 -2.16 -9.21
C LYS A 51 6.18 -2.77 -7.83
N PRO A 52 6.92 -3.88 -7.76
CA PRO A 52 7.25 -4.53 -6.48
C PRO A 52 7.93 -3.61 -5.45
N ALA A 53 8.85 -2.74 -5.91
CA ALA A 53 9.53 -1.79 -5.02
C ALA A 53 8.55 -0.76 -4.42
N GLU A 54 7.57 -0.31 -5.20
CA GLU A 54 6.54 0.62 -4.77
C GLU A 54 5.57 -0.05 -3.79
N LEU A 55 5.13 -1.27 -4.10
CA LEU A 55 4.28 -2.06 -3.20
C LEU A 55 4.96 -2.30 -1.85
N LEU A 56 6.25 -2.69 -1.88
CA LEU A 56 7.05 -2.89 -0.68
C LEU A 56 7.21 -1.59 0.12
N GLY A 57 7.48 -0.48 -0.55
CA GLY A 57 7.60 0.84 0.10
C GLY A 57 6.31 1.25 0.82
N GLY A 58 5.16 1.09 0.16
CA GLY A 58 3.86 1.39 0.77
C GLY A 58 3.52 0.47 1.93
N ALA A 59 3.70 -0.85 1.76
CA ALA A 59 3.44 -1.83 2.83
C ALA A 59 4.36 -1.61 4.06
N THR A 60 5.60 -1.16 3.83
CA THR A 60 6.54 -0.83 4.91
C THR A 60 5.97 0.28 5.79
N VAL A 61 5.55 1.41 5.20
CA VAL A 61 4.98 2.53 5.95
C VAL A 61 3.68 2.14 6.65
N MET A 62 2.79 1.42 5.96
CA MET A 62 1.54 0.96 6.56
C MET A 62 1.79 0.11 7.81
N ARG A 63 2.79 -0.77 7.76
CA ARG A 63 3.17 -1.62 8.90
C ARG A 63 3.87 -0.84 10.01
N GLU A 64 4.69 0.16 9.68
CA GLU A 64 5.33 1.05 10.66
C GLU A 64 4.31 1.85 11.48
N LEU A 65 3.21 2.29 10.85
CA LEU A 65 2.18 3.11 11.48
C LEU A 65 1.04 2.30 12.12
N ALA A 66 1.02 0.98 11.91
CA ALA A 66 0.01 0.10 12.50
C ALA A 66 0.29 -0.15 13.99
N THR A 67 -0.76 -0.18 14.81
CA THR A 67 -0.67 -0.62 16.20
C THR A 67 -0.30 -2.10 16.25
N ALA A 68 0.88 -2.42 16.77
CA ALA A 68 1.36 -3.80 16.82
C ALA A 68 0.65 -4.62 17.92
N VAL A 69 0.21 -5.82 17.57
CA VAL A 69 -0.27 -6.84 18.53
C VAL A 69 0.86 -7.81 18.82
N LYS A 70 1.23 -7.96 20.10
CA LYS A 70 2.26 -8.91 20.52
C LYS A 70 1.64 -10.30 20.69
N VAL A 71 2.14 -11.26 19.92
CA VAL A 71 1.77 -12.67 20.00
C VAL A 71 3.01 -13.50 20.29
N SER A 72 2.85 -14.57 21.07
CA SER A 72 3.95 -15.50 21.34
C SER A 72 4.39 -16.19 20.05
N PRO A 73 5.71 -16.33 19.79
CA PRO A 73 6.19 -17.05 18.62
C PRO A 73 5.67 -18.49 18.59
N SER A 74 5.11 -18.90 17.47
CA SER A 74 4.64 -20.27 17.22
C SER A 74 5.05 -20.69 15.81
N PRO A 75 5.58 -21.91 15.61
CA PRO A 75 5.96 -22.40 14.28
C PRO A 75 4.76 -22.56 13.33
N TYR A 76 3.53 -22.49 13.84
CA TYR A 76 2.29 -22.65 13.07
C TYR A 76 1.45 -21.37 13.00
N LEU A 77 2.00 -20.21 13.40
CA LEU A 77 1.29 -18.93 13.28
C LEU A 77 1.18 -18.53 11.80
N VAL A 78 -0.05 -18.30 11.32
CA VAL A 78 -0.35 -17.98 9.92
C VAL A 78 -1.48 -16.95 9.81
N ASP A 79 -1.52 -16.22 8.70
CA ASP A 79 -2.61 -15.33 8.31
C ASP A 79 -3.21 -15.82 6.97
N THR A 80 -4.53 -15.76 6.84
CA THR A 80 -5.31 -16.20 5.66
C THR A 80 -5.93 -15.03 4.88
N CYS A 81 -5.46 -13.80 5.11
CA CYS A 81 -5.99 -12.62 4.46
C CYS A 81 -5.80 -12.64 2.93
N GLY A 82 -6.73 -11.99 2.23
CA GLY A 82 -6.70 -11.86 0.78
C GLY A 82 -7.24 -10.50 0.35
N THR A 83 -6.74 -9.98 -0.77
CA THR A 83 -7.14 -8.67 -1.30
C THR A 83 -8.59 -8.63 -1.78
N GLY A 84 -9.19 -9.79 -2.06
CA GLY A 84 -10.49 -9.88 -2.72
C GLY A 84 -10.45 -9.34 -4.15
N GLY A 85 -11.60 -8.91 -4.66
CA GLY A 85 -11.71 -8.22 -5.95
C GLY A 85 -11.90 -9.12 -7.18
N SER A 86 -12.09 -10.43 -7.01
CA SER A 86 -12.32 -11.36 -8.12
C SER A 86 -13.72 -11.28 -8.75
N GLY A 87 -14.59 -10.37 -8.28
CA GLY A 87 -15.97 -10.22 -8.76
C GLY A 87 -16.90 -11.41 -8.48
N SER A 88 -16.39 -12.46 -7.82
CA SER A 88 -17.13 -13.67 -7.49
C SER A 88 -17.79 -13.54 -6.12
N ASN A 89 -19.09 -13.78 -6.04
CA ASN A 89 -19.86 -13.75 -4.79
C ASN A 89 -19.63 -15.05 -3.99
N LYS A 90 -18.45 -15.19 -3.42
CA LYS A 90 -18.08 -16.32 -2.55
C LYS A 90 -18.54 -16.01 -1.13
N PHE A 91 -18.98 -17.02 -0.39
CA PHE A 91 -19.11 -16.88 1.07
C PHE A 91 -17.73 -16.62 1.70
N ASN A 92 -17.67 -16.25 2.99
CA ASN A 92 -16.42 -15.87 3.68
C ASN A 92 -15.48 -17.06 3.91
N VAL A 93 -14.87 -17.58 2.83
CA VAL A 93 -14.04 -18.80 2.84
C VAL A 93 -12.81 -18.64 3.75
N SER A 94 -12.09 -17.52 3.69
CA SER A 94 -10.92 -17.29 4.54
C SER A 94 -11.30 -17.26 6.02
N THR A 95 -12.46 -16.72 6.36
CA THR A 95 -13.01 -16.73 7.72
C THR A 95 -13.41 -18.13 8.16
N ALA A 96 -13.99 -18.95 7.28
CA ALA A 96 -14.31 -20.34 7.60
C ALA A 96 -13.06 -21.22 7.76
N SER A 97 -11.94 -20.82 7.14
CA SER A 97 -10.66 -21.52 7.20
C SER A 97 -9.78 -21.13 8.40
N ALA A 98 -9.97 -19.94 8.97
CA ALA A 98 -9.19 -19.40 10.09
C ALA A 98 -9.73 -19.87 11.44
#